data_AF-A0A9X4QLC7-F1
#
_entry.id   AF-A0A9X4QLC7-F1
#
_cell.length_a   1.000
_cell.length_b   1.000
_cell.length_c   1.000
_cell.angle_alpha   90.00
_cell.angle_beta   90.00
_cell.angle_gamma   90.00
#
_symmetry.space_group_name_H-M   'P 1'
#
loop_
_entity.id
_entity.type
_entity.pdbx_description
1 polymer ?
#
loop_
_entity_poly.entity_id
_entity_poly.type
_entity_poly.pdbx_seq_one_letter_code
_entity_poly.pdbx_strand_id
1 'polypeptide(L)'
;MQTASGRGAPPSNEQLRQLVQAAGDGDQAAKLRIIDFFEKEIDDLSRFMRMPRDEAKQALRLELLELIRLKAEEMAAGGRLTAGVRCAEPQTAYAAANHD
;
A
#
# COMPACT_ATOMS: atom_id res chain seq x y z
N MET A 1 -14.55 -31.05 -5.61
CA MET A 1 -14.78 -29.87 -6.49
C MET A 1 -14.99 -28.66 -5.57
N GLN A 2 -14.07 -27.71 -5.53
CA GLN A 2 -14.21 -26.48 -4.74
C GLN A 2 -14.15 -25.30 -5.70
N THR A 3 -15.32 -24.88 -6.21
CA THR A 3 -15.44 -23.62 -6.93
C THR A 3 -15.69 -22.52 -5.91
N ALA A 4 -14.60 -21.96 -5.36
CA ALA A 4 -14.66 -20.79 -4.49
C ALA A 4 -14.98 -19.54 -5.33
N SER A 5 -16.21 -19.45 -5.84
CA SER A 5 -16.77 -18.21 -6.37
C SER A 5 -17.44 -17.46 -5.23
N GLY A 6 -16.64 -17.11 -4.22
CA GLY A 6 -17.07 -16.28 -3.11
C GLY A 6 -16.91 -14.81 -3.47
N ARG A 7 -17.65 -14.31 -4.46
CA ARG A 7 -17.82 -12.85 -4.59
C ARG A 7 -18.70 -12.39 -3.43
N GLY A 8 -18.07 -12.21 -2.27
CA GLY A 8 -18.66 -11.42 -1.19
C GLY A 8 -18.89 -10.00 -1.69
N ALA A 9 -19.84 -9.30 -1.07
CA ALA A 9 -20.00 -7.88 -1.31
C ALA A 9 -18.66 -7.15 -1.13
N PRO A 10 -18.39 -6.08 -1.89
CA PRO A 10 -17.18 -5.28 -1.68
C PRO A 10 -17.09 -4.90 -0.19
N PRO A 11 -15.92 -5.08 0.45
CA PRO A 11 -15.78 -4.69 1.84
C PRO A 11 -16.07 -3.19 1.94
N SER A 12 -16.82 -2.81 2.96
CA SER A 12 -16.94 -1.41 3.33
C SER A 12 -15.56 -0.81 3.62
N ASN A 13 -15.43 0.51 3.51
CA ASN A 13 -14.16 1.19 3.79
C ASN A 13 -13.59 0.83 5.17
N GLU A 14 -14.44 0.61 6.17
CA GLU A 14 -14.01 0.19 7.50
C GLU A 14 -13.47 -1.24 7.51
N GLN A 15 -14.14 -2.18 6.84
CA GLN A 15 -13.64 -3.55 6.70
C GLN A 15 -12.31 -3.59 5.94
N LEU A 16 -12.16 -2.75 4.91
CA LEU A 16 -10.91 -2.65 4.16
C LEU A 16 -9.76 -2.13 5.05
N ARG A 17 -10.02 -1.12 5.88
CA ARG A 17 -9.03 -0.63 6.87
C ARG A 17 -8.58 -1.72 7.82
N GLN A 18 -9.52 -2.49 8.38
CA GLN A 18 -9.22 -3.60 9.28
C GLN A 18 -8.38 -4.68 8.59
N LEU A 19 -8.69 -5.01 7.34
CA LEU A 19 -7.91 -5.95 6.55
C LEU A 19 -6.48 -5.45 6.29
N VAL A 20 -6.32 -4.16 5.96
CA VAL A 20 -4.99 -3.56 5.73
C VAL A 20 -4.17 -3.55 7.01
N GLN A 21 -4.78 -3.22 8.15
CA GLN A 21 -4.10 -3.27 9.45
C GLN A 21 -3.64 -4.71 9.78
N ALA A 22 -4.55 -5.69 9.71
CA ALA A 22 -4.22 -7.09 9.96
C ALA A 22 -3.13 -7.62 9.02
N ALA A 23 -3.18 -7.23 7.74
CA ALA A 23 -2.15 -7.56 6.77
C ALA A 23 -0.77 -6.97 7.14
N GLY A 24 -0.75 -5.76 7.72
CA GLY A 24 0.42 -5.13 8.31
C GLY A 24 1.03 -5.89 9.48
N ASP A 25 0.18 -6.41 10.35
CA ASP A 25 0.56 -7.21 11.52
C ASP A 25 1.03 -8.64 11.15
N GLY A 26 1.09 -8.95 9.84
CA GLY A 26 1.58 -10.22 9.31
C GLY A 26 0.48 -11.24 8.98
N ASP A 27 -0.81 -10.87 9.06
CA ASP A 27 -1.91 -11.77 8.70
C ASP A 27 -1.91 -12.05 7.18
N GLN A 28 -1.46 -13.25 6.82
CA GLN A 28 -1.41 -13.71 5.44
C GLN A 28 -2.81 -13.90 4.84
N ALA A 29 -3.81 -14.30 5.63
CA ALA A 29 -5.18 -14.45 5.15
C ALA A 29 -5.80 -13.09 4.83
N ALA A 30 -5.47 -12.04 5.59
CA ALA A 30 -5.88 -10.68 5.30
C ALA A 30 -5.28 -10.19 3.96
N LYS A 31 -3.98 -10.42 3.72
CA LYS A 31 -3.33 -10.09 2.44
C LYS A 31 -4.01 -10.77 1.25
N LEU A 32 -4.26 -12.07 1.35
CA LEU A 32 -4.90 -12.85 0.30
C LEU A 32 -6.33 -12.38 0.03
N ARG A 33 -7.11 -12.06 1.07
CA ARG A 33 -8.46 -11.49 0.91
C ARG A 33 -8.45 -10.15 0.17
N ILE A 34 -7.46 -9.29 0.42
CA ILE A 34 -7.34 -8.03 -0.31
C ILE A 34 -7.00 -8.29 -1.79
N ILE A 35 -6.08 -9.22 -2.07
CA ILE A 35 -5.75 -9.59 -3.46
C ILE A 35 -6.97 -10.16 -4.19
N ASP A 36 -7.67 -11.12 -3.58
CA ASP A 36 -8.87 -11.75 -4.16
C ASP A 36 -9.96 -10.72 -4.46
N PHE A 37 -10.09 -9.70 -3.60
CA PHE A 37 -11.03 -8.60 -3.81
C PHE A 37 -10.71 -7.81 -5.09
N PHE A 38 -9.44 -7.48 -5.33
CA PHE A 38 -9.01 -6.70 -6.49
C PHE A 38 -8.69 -7.55 -7.73
N GLU A 39 -8.90 -8.86 -7.70
CA GLU A 39 -8.50 -9.77 -8.79
C GLU A 39 -9.16 -9.41 -10.14
N LYS A 40 -10.41 -8.91 -10.12
CA LYS A 40 -11.09 -8.47 -11.34
C LYS A 40 -10.43 -7.20 -11.90
N GLU A 41 -10.15 -6.23 -11.06
CA GLU A 41 -9.46 -4.98 -11.42
C GLU A 41 -8.05 -5.26 -11.93
N ILE A 42 -7.34 -6.22 -11.32
CA ILE A 42 -6.04 -6.70 -11.78
C ILE A 42 -6.14 -7.30 -13.19
N ASP A 43 -7.15 -8.15 -13.44
CA ASP A 43 -7.39 -8.69 -14.79
C ASP A 43 -7.69 -7.59 -15.80
N ASP A 44 -8.56 -6.64 -15.44
CA ASP A 44 -8.96 -5.54 -16.32
C ASP A 44 -7.78 -4.60 -16.61
N LEU A 45 -7.02 -4.18 -15.60
CA LEU A 45 -5.87 -3.29 -15.74
C LEU A 45 -4.72 -3.94 -16.52
N SER A 46 -4.51 -5.25 -16.36
CA SER A 46 -3.51 -5.99 -17.12
C SER A 46 -3.69 -5.85 -18.65
N ARG A 47 -4.88 -5.46 -19.12
CA ARG A 47 -5.21 -5.27 -20.55
C ARG A 47 -4.50 -4.12 -21.20
N PHE A 48 -4.05 -3.16 -20.41
CA PHE A 48 -3.49 -1.91 -20.90
C PHE A 48 -1.97 -1.84 -20.76
N MET A 49 -1.34 -2.84 -20.12
CA MET A 49 0.10 -2.89 -19.94
C MET A 49 0.81 -3.45 -21.19
N ARG A 50 1.95 -2.85 -21.55
CA ARG A 50 2.78 -3.29 -22.69
C ARG A 50 3.67 -4.48 -22.33
N MET A 51 3.08 -5.53 -21.78
CA MET A 51 3.76 -6.77 -21.39
C MET A 51 2.80 -7.98 -21.43
N PRO A 52 3.30 -9.23 -21.39
CA PRO A 52 2.46 -10.42 -21.32
C PRO A 52 1.46 -10.38 -20.18
N ARG A 53 0.29 -11.02 -20.39
CA ARG A 53 -0.83 -10.96 -19.45
C ARG A 53 -0.49 -11.45 -18.05
N ASP A 54 0.18 -12.59 -17.97
CA ASP A 54 0.53 -13.19 -16.69
C ASP A 54 1.56 -12.34 -15.94
N GLU A 55 2.54 -11.77 -16.65
CA GLU A 55 3.52 -10.84 -16.07
C GLU A 55 2.85 -9.56 -15.57
N ALA A 56 1.93 -8.98 -16.35
CA ALA A 56 1.17 -7.79 -15.96
C ALA A 56 0.34 -8.04 -14.69
N LYS A 57 -0.36 -9.19 -14.62
CA LYS A 57 -1.12 -9.58 -13.42
C LYS A 57 -0.22 -9.76 -12.21
N GLN A 58 0.94 -10.40 -12.39
CA GLN A 58 1.92 -10.56 -11.32
C GLN A 58 2.46 -9.22 -10.83
N ALA A 59 2.82 -8.32 -11.75
CA ALA A 59 3.27 -6.97 -11.40
C ALA A 59 2.22 -6.22 -10.58
N LEU A 60 0.96 -6.21 -11.03
CA LEU A 60 -0.14 -5.56 -10.31
C LEU A 60 -0.37 -6.16 -8.92
N ARG A 61 -0.25 -7.48 -8.75
CA ARG A 61 -0.33 -8.12 -7.42
C ARG A 61 0.83 -7.71 -6.52
N LEU A 62 2.04 -7.61 -7.06
CA LEU A 62 3.21 -7.17 -6.30
C LEU A 62 3.06 -5.72 -5.84
N GLU A 63 2.65 -4.82 -6.74
CA GLU A 63 2.39 -3.41 -6.42
C GLU A 63 1.28 -3.26 -5.38
N LEU A 64 0.22 -4.07 -5.47
CA LEU A 64 -0.85 -4.08 -4.47
C LEU A 64 -0.33 -4.53 -3.09
N LEU A 65 0.50 -5.57 -3.04
CA LEU A 65 1.13 -6.04 -1.79
C LEU A 65 2.01 -4.95 -1.16
N GLU A 66 2.80 -4.24 -1.96
CA GLU A 66 3.63 -3.14 -1.47
C GLU A 66 2.77 -1.97 -0.98
N LEU A 67 1.69 -1.64 -1.70
CA LEU A 67 0.75 -0.61 -1.27
C LEU A 67 0.09 -0.97 0.07
N ILE A 68 -0.31 -2.22 0.27
CA ILE A 68 -0.86 -2.70 1.56
C ILE A 68 0.17 -2.50 2.68
N ARG A 69 1.44 -2.85 2.44
CA ARG A 69 2.53 -2.66 3.41
C ARG A 69 2.69 -1.18 3.79
N LEU A 70 2.80 -0.30 2.80
CA LEU A 70 2.94 1.15 3.02
C LEU A 70 1.73 1.73 3.78
N LYS A 71 0.52 1.32 3.43
CA LYS A 71 -0.69 1.78 4.12
C LYS A 71 -0.81 1.26 5.55
N ALA A 72 -0.40 0.03 5.80
CA ALA A 72 -0.34 -0.48 7.16
C ALA A 72 0.70 0.27 8.02
N GLU A 73 1.88 0.57 7.45
CA GLU A 73 2.91 1.38 8.10
C GLU A 73 2.40 2.80 8.40
N GLU A 74 1.71 3.44 7.46
CA GLU A 74 1.04 4.74 7.67
C GLU A 74 0.01 4.68 8.82
N MET A 75 -0.83 3.63 8.87
CA MET A 75 -1.83 3.45 9.93
C MET A 75 -1.16 3.23 11.30
N ALA A 76 -0.07 2.46 11.35
CA ALA A 76 0.73 2.27 12.56
C ALA A 76 1.48 3.55 12.98
N ALA A 77 1.93 4.35 12.01
CA ALA A 77 2.58 5.63 12.22
C ALA A 77 1.60 6.76 12.57
N GLY A 78 0.29 6.57 12.34
CA GLY A 78 -0.78 7.48 12.77
C GLY A 78 -0.88 7.68 14.30
N GLY A 79 -0.13 6.91 15.10
CA GLY A 79 0.11 7.15 16.53
C GLY A 79 1.44 7.85 16.86
N ARG A 80 2.26 8.19 15.87
CA ARG A 80 3.57 8.84 16.02
C ARG A 80 3.75 10.00 15.04
N LEU A 81 2.87 11.00 15.16
CA LEU A 81 3.17 12.37 14.72
C LEU A 81 3.60 13.22 15.93
N THR A 82 4.56 12.73 16.71
CA THR A 82 5.44 13.59 17.51
C THR A 82 6.85 13.00 17.47
N ALA A 83 7.85 13.88 17.42
CA ALA A 83 9.28 13.60 17.38
C ALA A 83 9.89 13.28 15.99
N GLY A 84 10.10 14.35 15.22
CA GLY A 84 11.47 14.72 14.87
C GLY A 84 12.22 13.83 13.87
N VAL A 85 11.99 14.09 12.58
CA VAL A 85 13.13 14.32 11.69
C VAL A 85 13.02 15.77 11.24
N ARG A 86 13.78 16.64 11.91
CA ARG A 86 14.13 17.93 11.33
C ARG A 86 14.76 17.62 9.99
N CYS A 87 14.15 18.06 8.90
CA CYS A 87 14.93 18.49 7.76
C CYS A 87 15.90 19.54 8.31
N ALA A 88 17.17 19.15 8.47
CA ALA A 88 18.23 20.11 8.66
C ALA A 88 18.30 20.91 7.35
N GLU A 89 17.53 22.00 7.26
CA GLU A 89 17.75 23.02 6.26
C GLU A 89 19.14 23.63 6.52
N PRO A 90 20.09 23.56 5.57
CA PRO A 90 21.38 24.23 5.74
C PRO A 90 21.30 25.73 5.41
N GLN A 91 20.10 26.33 5.34
CA GLN A 91 19.92 27.66 4.76
C GLN A 91 20.32 28.83 5.66
N THR A 92 20.65 28.61 6.94
CA THR A 92 21.02 29.70 7.85
C THR A 92 22.53 29.88 8.08
N ALA A 93 23.39 29.06 7.46
CA ALA A 93 24.84 29.16 7.67
C ALA A 93 25.55 30.18 6.75
N TYR A 94 24.90 30.65 5.68
CA TYR A 94 25.58 31.49 4.67
C TYR A 94 25.40 33.02 4.83
N ALA A 95 24.63 33.47 5.83
CA ALA A 95 24.33 34.90 6.01
C ALA A 95 25.21 35.63 7.05
N ALA A 96 26.14 34.94 7.74
CA ALA A 96 26.95 35.53 8.80
C ALA A 96 28.43 35.77 8.43
N ALA A 97 28.81 35.65 7.16
CA ALA A 97 30.22 35.71 6.73
C ALA A 97 30.60 36.96 5.91
N ASN A 98 29.70 37.93 5.69
CA ASN A 98 30.03 39.16 4.95
C ASN A 98 29.30 40.36 5.55
N HIS A 99 29.73 40.83 6.72
CA HIS A 99 29.60 42.22 7.16
C HIS A 99 30.79 42.48 8.11
N ASP A 100 31.92 42.81 7.52
CA ASP A 100 32.98 43.64 8.12
C ASP A 100 33.14 44.85 7.20
#